data_AF-A0A9J6GWI5-F1
#
_entry.id   AF-A0A9J6GWI5-F1
#
_cell.length_a   1.000
_cell.length_b   1.000
_cell.length_c   1.000
_cell.angle_alpha   90.00
_cell.angle_beta   90.00
_cell.angle_gamma   90.00
#
_symmetry.space_group_name_H-M   'P 1'
#
loop_
_entity.id
_entity.type
_entity.pdbx_description
1 polymer ?
#
loop_
_entity_poly.entity_id
_entity_poly.type
_entity_poly.pdbx_seq_one_letter_code
_entity_poly.pdbx_strand_id
1 'polypeptide(L)'
;MCRGVIYRVDPLETAESLRRALYSESHLIIVARLMGKRGACLVTFEGTRPPRTIRYWSVLTKVSTYEARSLVCHNCQGLGHKKDICPHPNT
;
A
#
# COMPACT_ATOMS: atom_id res chain seq x y z
N MET A 1 8.79 -11.23 1.05
CA MET A 1 7.96 -10.23 0.36
C MET A 1 7.86 -9.01 1.26
N CYS A 2 8.09 -7.83 0.71
CA CYS A 2 8.00 -6.57 1.43
C CYS A 2 7.04 -5.62 0.73
N ARG A 3 6.51 -4.63 1.45
CA ARG A 3 5.49 -3.72 0.94
C ARG A 3 5.97 -2.28 1.04
N GLY A 4 5.73 -1.52 -0.01
CA GLY A 4 5.98 -0.09 -0.08
C GLY A 4 4.76 0.67 -0.56
N VAL A 5 4.68 1.94 -0.21
CA VAL A 5 3.65 2.87 -0.66
C VAL A 5 4.31 3.95 -1.51
N ILE A 6 3.74 4.21 -2.67
CA ILE A 6 3.99 5.41 -3.46
C ILE A 6 2.78 6.32 -3.40
N TYR A 7 3.02 7.63 -3.50
CA TYR A 7 2.00 8.67 -3.44
C TYR A 7 1.92 9.42 -4.76
N ARG A 8 0.82 10.17 -4.95
CA ARG A 8 0.54 10.96 -6.15
C ARG A 8 0.37 10.09 -7.41
N VAL A 9 -0.18 8.91 -7.22
CA VAL A 9 -0.64 8.04 -8.32
C VAL A 9 -2.03 8.51 -8.75
N ASP A 10 -2.33 8.42 -10.04
CA ASP A 10 -3.65 8.77 -10.55
C ASP A 10 -4.70 7.81 -9.93
N PRO A 11 -5.73 8.33 -9.24
CA PRO A 11 -6.76 7.51 -8.60
C PRO A 11 -7.64 6.72 -9.57
N LEU A 12 -7.55 6.99 -10.89
CA LEU A 12 -8.26 6.26 -11.95
C LEU A 12 -7.45 5.08 -12.52
N GLU A 13 -6.20 4.89 -12.06
CA GLU A 13 -5.36 3.77 -12.50
C GLU A 13 -5.98 2.41 -12.16
N THR A 14 -5.99 1.50 -13.14
CA THR A 14 -6.38 0.10 -12.96
C THR A 14 -5.17 -0.76 -12.60
N ALA A 15 -5.40 -2.02 -12.21
CA ALA A 15 -4.29 -2.94 -11.94
C ALA A 15 -3.41 -3.15 -13.18
N GLU A 16 -4.01 -3.20 -14.37
CA GLU A 16 -3.31 -3.38 -15.65
C GLU A 16 -2.53 -2.14 -16.06
N SER A 17 -3.05 -0.93 -15.82
CA SER A 17 -2.32 0.30 -16.11
C SER A 17 -1.15 0.49 -15.13
N LEU A 18 -1.34 0.21 -13.83
CA LEU A 18 -0.26 0.19 -12.85
C LEU A 18 0.86 -0.79 -13.23
N ARG A 19 0.50 -1.98 -13.73
CA ARG A 19 1.48 -2.98 -14.17
C ARG A 19 2.36 -2.49 -15.32
N ARG A 20 1.82 -1.64 -16.19
CA ARG A 20 2.56 -1.02 -17.32
C ARG A 20 3.34 0.22 -16.87
N ALA A 21 2.78 0.99 -15.95
CA ALA A 21 3.35 2.25 -15.49
C ALA A 21 4.53 2.05 -14.52
N LEU A 22 4.50 0.99 -13.70
CA LEU A 22 5.47 0.78 -12.64
C LEU A 22 6.66 -0.06 -13.11
N TYR A 23 7.85 0.43 -12.80
CA TYR A 23 9.10 -0.25 -13.07
C TYR A 23 10.07 -0.04 -11.91
N SER A 24 10.82 -1.09 -11.55
CA SER A 24 11.89 -1.03 -10.56
C SER A 24 13.13 -1.71 -11.13
N GLU A 25 14.28 -1.04 -11.01
CA GLU A 25 15.56 -1.57 -11.47
C GLU A 25 16.15 -2.63 -10.52
N SER A 26 15.75 -2.60 -9.25
CA SER A 26 16.39 -3.39 -8.20
C SER A 26 15.55 -4.55 -7.67
N HIS A 27 14.23 -4.47 -7.77
CA HIS A 27 13.33 -5.47 -7.19
C HIS A 27 12.22 -5.86 -8.16
N LEU A 28 11.84 -7.14 -8.16
CA LEU A 28 10.66 -7.59 -8.88
C LEU A 28 9.40 -7.05 -8.21
N ILE A 29 8.53 -6.42 -9.00
CA ILE A 29 7.19 -5.99 -8.56
C ILE A 29 6.23 -7.17 -8.73
N ILE A 30 5.66 -7.65 -7.62
CA ILE A 30 4.74 -8.79 -7.60
C ILE A 30 3.31 -8.32 -7.86
N VAL A 31 2.88 -7.29 -7.13
CA VAL A 31 1.53 -6.74 -7.26
C VAL A 31 1.53 -5.26 -6.90
N ALA A 32 0.71 -4.48 -7.59
CA ALA A 32 0.44 -3.09 -7.29
C ALA A 32 -1.07 -2.86 -7.27
N ARG A 33 -1.55 -2.08 -6.29
CA ARG A 33 -2.97 -1.71 -6.19
C ARG A 33 -3.14 -0.34 -5.56
N LEU A 34 -4.15 0.39 -6.01
CA LEU A 34 -4.56 1.62 -5.34
C LEU A 34 -5.00 1.37 -3.89
N MET A 35 -4.70 2.33 -3.03
CA MET A 35 -4.98 2.31 -1.61
C MET A 35 -5.70 3.61 -1.20
N GLY A 36 -6.99 3.47 -0.85
CA GLY A 36 -7.83 4.60 -0.46
C GLY A 36 -8.14 5.54 -1.63
N LYS A 37 -8.64 6.74 -1.31
CA LYS A 37 -9.11 7.73 -2.31
C LYS A 37 -8.10 8.81 -2.68
N ARG A 38 -6.91 8.83 -2.07
CA ARG A 38 -5.94 9.94 -2.16
C ARG A 38 -4.77 9.69 -3.11
N GLY A 39 -4.92 8.81 -4.10
CA GLY A 39 -3.84 8.53 -5.05
C GLY A 39 -2.60 7.91 -4.40
N ALA A 40 -2.79 7.00 -3.45
CA ALA A 40 -1.72 6.18 -2.91
C ALA A 40 -1.80 4.79 -3.55
N CYS A 41 -0.64 4.19 -3.84
CA CYS A 41 -0.57 2.83 -4.38
C CYS A 41 0.32 1.97 -3.48
N LEU A 42 -0.20 0.83 -3.07
CA LEU A 42 0.53 -0.20 -2.34
C LEU A 42 1.18 -1.14 -3.35
N VAL A 43 2.50 -1.22 -3.28
CA VAL A 43 3.32 -2.06 -4.16
C VAL A 43 3.99 -3.15 -3.32
N THR A 44 3.85 -4.39 -3.75
CA THR A 44 4.50 -5.54 -3.13
C THR A 44 5.69 -5.94 -3.97
N PHE A 45 6.84 -6.05 -3.33
CA PHE A 45 8.10 -6.42 -3.96
C PHE A 45 8.54 -7.79 -3.44
N GLU A 46 9.27 -8.50 -4.29
CA GLU A 46 10.10 -9.62 -3.85
C GLU A 46 11.24 -9.09 -2.96
N GLY A 47 11.66 -9.86 -1.95
CA GLY A 47 12.71 -9.45 -1.01
C GLY A 47 12.22 -9.04 0.39
N THR A 48 13.12 -8.44 1.17
CA THR A 48 12.95 -8.13 2.60
C THR A 48 12.69 -6.66 2.89
N ARG A 49 13.13 -5.74 2.02
CA ARG A 49 12.90 -4.29 2.15
C ARG A 49 12.57 -3.70 0.79
N PRO A 50 11.63 -2.75 0.70
CA PRO A 50 11.31 -2.12 -0.56
C PRO A 50 12.49 -1.27 -1.06
N PRO A 51 12.63 -1.09 -2.38
CA PRO A 51 13.60 -0.14 -2.93
C PRO A 51 13.28 1.28 -2.45
N ARG A 52 14.27 2.17 -2.42
CA ARG A 52 14.06 3.58 -2.03
C ARG A 52 13.21 4.35 -3.04
N THR A 53 13.34 4.00 -4.31
CA THR A 53 12.68 4.65 -5.44
C THR A 53 12.27 3.62 -6.49
N ILE A 54 11.21 3.94 -7.22
CA ILE A 54 10.77 3.22 -8.42
C ILE A 54 10.36 4.23 -9.49
N ARG A 55 10.22 3.78 -10.73
CA ARG A 55 9.67 4.60 -11.79
C ARG A 55 8.17 4.38 -11.88
N TYR A 56 7.41 5.46 -11.86
CA TYR A 56 5.99 5.50 -12.22
C TYR A 56 5.88 6.33 -13.49
N TRP A 57 5.49 5.69 -14.59
CA TRP A 57 5.62 6.20 -15.95
C TRP A 57 7.07 6.62 -16.24
N SER A 58 7.32 7.92 -16.39
CA SER A 58 8.66 8.49 -16.62
C SER A 58 9.21 9.23 -15.40
N VAL A 59 8.54 9.11 -14.24
CA VAL A 59 8.86 9.88 -13.03
C VAL A 59 9.46 8.97 -11.96
N LEU A 60 10.64 9.33 -11.46
CA LEU A 60 11.25 8.68 -10.31
C LEU A 60 10.47 9.04 -9.05
N THR A 61 9.88 8.04 -8.42
CA THR A 61 8.95 8.19 -7.29
C THR A 61 9.53 7.51 -6.06
N LYS A 62 9.52 8.22 -4.94
CA LYS A 62 9.96 7.70 -3.65
C LYS A 62 8.99 6.63 -3.15
N VAL A 63 9.54 5.52 -2.70
CA VAL A 63 8.79 4.47 -2.00
C VAL A 63 8.95 4.67 -0.51
N SER A 64 7.82 4.70 0.21
CA SER A 64 7.80 4.70 1.67
C SER A 64 7.50 3.29 2.16
N THR A 65 8.20 2.82 3.18
CA THR A 65 7.94 1.49 3.75
C THR A 65 6.49 1.41 4.24
N TYR A 66 5.77 0.35 3.85
CA TYR A 66 4.43 0.12 4.36
C TYR A 66 4.52 -0.58 5.72
N GLU A 67 4.20 0.16 6.76
CA GLU A 67 3.97 -0.40 8.09
C GLU A 67 2.48 -0.66 8.25
N ALA A 68 2.11 -1.94 8.36
CA ALA A 68 0.75 -2.31 8.72
C ALA A 68 0.48 -1.81 10.13
N ARG A 69 -0.22 -0.69 10.26
CA ARG A 69 -0.66 -0.23 11.57
C ARG A 69 -1.56 -1.29 12.19
N SER A 70 -1.30 -1.61 13.45
CA SER A 70 -2.16 -2.45 14.26
C SER A 70 -3.59 -1.91 14.15
N LEU A 71 -4.50 -2.80 13.79
CA LEU A 71 -5.90 -2.43 13.61
C LEU A 71 -6.53 -2.37 15.01
N VAL A 72 -6.63 -1.16 15.56
CA VAL A 72 -7.18 -0.93 16.91
C VAL A 72 -8.68 -0.64 16.80
N CYS A 73 -9.47 -1.31 17.62
CA CYS A 73 -10.89 -1.05 17.74
C CYS A 73 -11.12 0.23 18.55
N HIS A 74 -11.72 1.25 17.94
CA HIS A 74 -12.05 2.50 18.64
C HIS A 74 -13.21 2.38 19.65
N ASN A 75 -13.81 1.19 19.79
CA ASN A 75 -14.83 0.93 20.82
C ASN A 75 -14.21 0.30 22.08
N CYS A 76 -13.60 -0.88 21.95
CA CYS A 76 -13.08 -1.63 23.10
C CYS A 76 -11.56 -1.52 23.27
N GLN A 77 -10.87 -0.75 22.40
CA GLN A 77 -9.40 -0.64 22.34
C GLN A 77 -8.66 -1.96 22.05
N GLY A 78 -9.39 -3.04 21.72
CA GLY A 78 -8.82 -4.32 21.32
C GLY A 78 -8.12 -4.28 19.96
N LEU A 79 -7.21 -5.23 19.73
CA LEU A 79 -6.47 -5.35 18.46
C LEU A 79 -7.18 -6.32 17.49
N GLY A 80 -6.95 -6.12 16.19
CA GLY A 80 -7.33 -7.04 15.12
C GLY A 80 -8.71 -6.84 14.51
N HIS A 81 -9.53 -5.91 15.02
CA HIS A 81 -10.89 -5.68 14.52
C HIS A 81 -11.29 -4.19 14.54
N LYS A 82 -12.16 -3.79 13.61
CA LYS A 82 -12.73 -2.43 13.57
C LYS A 82 -13.94 -2.34 14.51
N LYS A 83 -14.34 -1.13 14.89
CA LYS A 83 -15.56 -0.88 15.68
C LYS A 83 -16.79 -1.60 15.10
N ASP A 84 -16.94 -1.58 13.78
CA ASP A 84 -18.09 -2.15 13.06
C ASP A 84 -18.23 -3.67 13.19
N ILE A 85 -17.15 -4.37 13.55
CA ILE A 85 -17.10 -5.83 13.74
C ILE A 85 -16.62 -6.19 15.15
N CYS A 86 -16.84 -5.30 16.11
CA CYS A 86 -16.39 -5.51 17.48
C CYS A 86 -17.21 -6.63 18.16
N PRO A 87 -16.56 -7.66 18.73
CA PRO A 87 -17.25 -8.71 19.48
C PRO A 87 -17.79 -8.22 20.83
N HIS A 88 -17.36 -7.04 21.28
CA HIS A 88 -17.81 -6.38 22.50
C HIS A 88 -18.30 -4.96 22.18
N PRO A 89 -19.44 -4.82 21.49
CA PRO A 89 -20.02 -3.51 21.23
C PRO A 89 -20.49 -2.92 22.56
N ASN A 90 -19.86 -1.81 22.96
CA ASN A 90 -20.42 -0.95 24.00
C ASN A 90 -21.32 0.01 23.20
N THR A 91 -22.62 -0.08 23.43
CA THR A 91 -23.64 0.82 22.84
C THR A 91 -23.25 2.27 22.91
#